data_AF-A0A7R9UN64-F1
#
_entry.id   AF-A0A7R9UN64-F1
#
_cell.length_a   1.000
_cell.length_b   1.000
_cell.length_c   1.000
_cell.angle_alpha   90.00
_cell.angle_beta   90.00
_cell.angle_gamma   90.00
#
_symmetry.space_group_name_H-M   'P 1'
#
loop_
_entity.id
_entity.type
_entity.pdbx_description
1 polymer ?
#
loop_
_entity_poly.entity_id
_entity_poly.type
_entity_poly.pdbx_seq_one_letter_code
_entity_poly.pdbx_strand_id
1 'polypeptide(L)'
;REQFEPFVGELQLAMLFGMDGGQLSEAQLAFRQRKREVVCALRLAQLVAMHVHGDESEFIADAHEQAARLAKGSFGDVLLYTIGCAYEGKAAEYFGDGPFAPLSTRLAKL
;
A
#
# COMPACT_ATOMS: atom_id res chain seq x y z
N ARG A 1 -2.47 -6.81 14.48
CA ARG A 1 -1.73 -6.87 13.20
C ARG A 1 -1.80 -5.50 12.56
N GLU A 2 -0.70 -4.96 12.04
CA GLU A 2 -0.66 -3.59 11.50
C GLU A 2 -1.62 -3.47 10.31
N GLN A 3 -2.65 -2.62 10.42
CA GLN A 3 -3.76 -2.59 9.46
C GLN A 3 -3.31 -2.14 8.05
N PHE A 4 -2.18 -1.46 7.96
CA PHE A 4 -1.58 -0.95 6.72
C PHE A 4 -0.62 -1.94 6.03
N GLU A 5 -0.19 -3.00 6.71
CA GLU A 5 0.75 -4.00 6.18
C GLU A 5 0.35 -4.54 4.78
N PRO A 6 -0.94 -4.82 4.49
CA PRO A 6 -1.34 -5.28 3.15
C PRO A 6 -1.12 -4.27 2.02
N PHE A 7 -0.93 -2.99 2.34
CA PHE A 7 -0.84 -1.87 1.40
C PHE A 7 0.56 -1.24 1.34
N VAL A 8 1.49 -1.61 2.21
CA VAL A 8 2.87 -1.10 2.15
C VAL A 8 3.92 -2.16 2.44
N GLY A 9 3.49 -3.36 2.80
CA GLY A 9 4.34 -4.33 3.47
C GLY A 9 4.68 -3.89 4.90
N GLU A 10 5.31 -4.77 5.65
CA GLU A 10 5.82 -4.46 6.99
C GLU A 10 7.07 -3.55 6.89
N LEU A 11 7.35 -2.73 7.90
CA LEU A 11 8.52 -1.83 7.85
C LEU A 11 9.84 -2.60 8.07
N GLN A 12 10.90 -2.25 7.34
CA GLN A 12 12.25 -2.83 7.56
C GLN A 12 12.76 -2.59 9.00
N LEU A 13 12.39 -1.46 9.61
CA LEU A 13 12.73 -1.18 11.01
C LEU A 13 12.03 -2.16 11.97
N ALA A 14 10.78 -2.53 11.72
CA ALA A 14 10.10 -3.55 12.51
C ALA A 14 10.83 -4.91 12.45
N MET A 15 11.48 -5.23 11.32
CA MET A 15 12.34 -6.41 11.22
C MET A 15 13.57 -6.29 12.10
N LEU A 16 14.25 -5.14 12.10
CA LEU A 16 15.44 -4.90 12.93
C LEU A 16 15.13 -4.97 14.43
N PHE A 17 13.95 -4.50 14.85
CA PHE A 17 13.53 -4.51 16.27
C PHE A 17 12.84 -5.82 16.70
N GLY A 18 12.27 -6.59 15.76
CA GLY A 18 11.71 -7.93 16.02
C GLY A 18 12.76 -9.05 16.08
N MET A 19 14.05 -8.71 15.97
CA MET A 19 15.16 -9.65 16.01
C MET A 19 15.61 -9.94 17.45
N ASP A 20 14.80 -10.69 18.20
CA ASP A 20 15.35 -11.43 19.33
C ASP A 20 16.20 -12.59 18.79
N GLY A 21 17.54 -12.45 18.81
CA GLY A 21 18.44 -13.61 18.95
C GLY A 21 19.47 -13.93 17.86
N GLY A 22 19.65 -13.15 16.78
CA GLY A 22 20.79 -13.40 15.87
C GLY A 22 20.90 -12.44 14.70
N GLN A 23 22.11 -11.96 14.40
CA GLN A 23 22.38 -11.10 13.24
C GLN A 23 22.14 -11.90 11.94
N LEU A 24 21.07 -11.57 11.21
CA LEU A 24 20.89 -12.04 9.83
C LEU A 24 21.94 -11.42 8.94
N SER A 25 22.40 -12.16 7.94
CA SER A 25 23.25 -11.57 6.90
C SER A 25 22.45 -10.59 6.03
N GLU A 26 23.16 -9.66 5.40
CA GLU A 26 22.56 -8.70 4.47
C GLU A 26 21.76 -9.40 3.35
N ALA A 27 22.28 -10.52 2.83
CA ALA A 27 21.59 -11.32 1.82
C ALA A 27 20.25 -11.90 2.35
N GLN A 28 20.20 -12.31 3.62
CA GLN A 28 18.97 -12.82 4.23
C GLN A 28 17.95 -11.69 4.47
N LEU A 29 18.41 -10.50 4.87
CA LEU A 29 17.56 -9.32 5.00
C LEU A 29 16.98 -8.91 3.64
N ALA A 30 17.81 -8.84 2.60
CA ALA A 30 17.40 -8.52 1.24
C ALA A 30 16.38 -9.54 0.69
N PHE A 31 16.62 -10.84 0.92
CA PHE A 31 15.68 -11.88 0.51
C PHE A 31 14.32 -11.75 1.21
N ARG A 32 14.33 -11.52 2.53
CA ARG A 32 13.09 -11.33 3.31
C ARG A 32 12.32 -10.09 2.86
N GLN A 33 13.03 -8.99 2.64
CA GLN A 33 12.44 -7.77 2.10
C GLN A 33 11.79 -8.05 0.74
N ARG A 34 12.51 -8.69 -0.18
CA ARG A 34 12.01 -9.01 -1.51
C ARG A 34 10.77 -9.91 -1.48
N LYS A 35 10.77 -10.93 -0.62
CA LYS A 35 9.60 -11.81 -0.43
C LYS A 35 8.37 -11.01 -0.03
N ARG A 36 8.53 -10.01 0.85
CA ARG A 36 7.42 -9.17 1.32
C ARG A 36 6.90 -8.23 0.26
N GLU A 37 7.79 -7.61 -0.51
CA GLU A 37 7.40 -6.81 -1.68
C GLU A 37 6.54 -7.62 -2.65
N VAL A 38 6.95 -8.86 -2.94
CA VAL A 38 6.21 -9.76 -3.82
C VAL A 38 4.83 -10.10 -3.24
N VAL A 39 4.75 -10.43 -1.95
CA VAL A 39 3.47 -10.73 -1.29
C VAL A 39 2.54 -9.51 -1.30
N CYS A 40 3.07 -8.32 -1.01
CA CYS A 40 2.32 -7.07 -1.08
C CYS A 40 1.80 -6.82 -2.49
N ALA A 41 2.65 -6.98 -3.52
CA ALA A 41 2.26 -6.80 -4.92
C ALA A 41 1.16 -7.79 -5.34
N LEU A 42 1.26 -9.06 -4.95
CA LEU A 42 0.23 -10.06 -5.21
C LEU A 42 -1.10 -9.69 -4.55
N ARG A 43 -1.07 -9.17 -3.31
CA ARG A 43 -2.28 -8.74 -2.60
C ARG A 43 -2.93 -7.54 -3.27
N LEU A 44 -2.16 -6.55 -3.69
CA LEU A 44 -2.66 -5.38 -4.42
C LEU A 44 -3.28 -5.78 -5.75
N ALA A 45 -2.63 -6.68 -6.49
CA ALA A 45 -3.17 -7.20 -7.74
C ALA A 45 -4.53 -7.89 -7.53
N GLN A 46 -4.69 -8.67 -6.45
CA GLN A 46 -5.97 -9.28 -6.09
C GLN A 46 -7.04 -8.24 -5.75
N LEU A 47 -6.69 -7.17 -5.05
CA LEU A 47 -7.64 -6.08 -4.73
C LEU A 47 -8.14 -5.40 -6.01
N VAL A 48 -7.21 -5.07 -6.92
CA VAL A 48 -7.55 -4.41 -8.19
C VAL A 48 -8.26 -5.38 -9.16
N ALA A 49 -8.07 -6.69 -9.02
CA ALA A 49 -8.74 -7.67 -9.87
C ALA A 49 -10.27 -7.57 -9.80
N MET A 50 -10.85 -7.20 -8.64
CA MET A 50 -12.29 -6.97 -8.51
C MET A 50 -12.75 -5.78 -9.36
N HIS A 51 -11.96 -4.72 -9.48
CA HIS A 51 -12.24 -3.60 -10.38
C HIS A 51 -12.12 -3.99 -11.85
N VAL A 52 -11.14 -4.84 -12.21
CA VAL A 52 -10.87 -5.21 -13.62
C VAL A 52 -11.82 -6.29 -14.14
N HIS A 53 -12.23 -7.23 -13.29
CA HIS A 53 -12.99 -8.43 -13.68
C HIS A 53 -14.35 -8.56 -12.99
N GLY A 54 -14.62 -7.76 -11.95
CA GLY A 54 -15.84 -7.82 -11.15
C GLY A 54 -16.70 -6.55 -11.31
N ASP A 55 -17.54 -6.29 -10.31
CA ASP A 55 -18.37 -5.09 -10.25
C ASP A 55 -17.57 -3.89 -9.70
N GLU A 56 -17.42 -2.87 -10.52
CA GLU A 56 -16.72 -1.63 -10.16
C GLU A 56 -17.38 -0.92 -8.96
N SER A 57 -18.71 -0.94 -8.85
CA SER A 57 -19.43 -0.29 -7.75
C SER A 57 -19.19 -1.01 -6.43
N GLU A 58 -19.15 -2.34 -6.47
CA GLU A 58 -18.81 -3.17 -5.30
C GLU A 58 -17.36 -2.93 -4.86
N PHE A 59 -16.42 -2.89 -5.81
CA PHE A 59 -15.03 -2.54 -5.52
C PHE A 59 -14.90 -1.16 -4.85
N ILE A 60 -15.60 -0.15 -5.38
CA ILE A 60 -15.57 1.21 -4.82
C ILE A 60 -16.16 1.21 -3.40
N ALA A 61 -17.30 0.55 -3.18
CA ALA A 61 -17.93 0.46 -1.87
C ALA A 61 -17.00 -0.20 -0.84
N ASP A 62 -16.40 -1.34 -1.19
CA ASP A 62 -15.45 -2.06 -0.35
C ASP A 62 -14.19 -1.25 -0.05
N ALA A 63 -13.68 -0.51 -1.05
CA ALA A 63 -12.53 0.37 -0.88
C ALA A 63 -12.83 1.52 0.09
N HIS A 64 -14.00 2.15 -0.03
CA HIS A 64 -14.44 3.21 0.89
C HIS A 64 -14.63 2.69 2.32
N GLU A 65 -15.23 1.50 2.48
CA GLU A 65 -15.43 0.90 3.79
C GLU A 65 -14.08 0.56 4.45
N GLN A 66 -13.13 0.01 3.68
CA GLN A 66 -11.77 -0.25 4.14
C GLN A 66 -11.04 1.03 4.53
N ALA A 67 -11.09 2.07 3.68
CA ALA A 67 -10.47 3.36 3.97
C ALA A 67 -11.06 3.99 5.25
N ALA A 68 -12.38 3.95 5.43
CA ALA A 68 -13.04 4.47 6.62
C ALA A 68 -12.62 3.73 7.91
N ARG A 69 -12.35 2.42 7.83
CA ARG A 69 -11.80 1.65 8.97
C ARG A 69 -10.35 2.04 9.25
N LEU A 70 -9.50 2.10 8.22
CA LEU A 70 -8.08 2.42 8.34
C LEU A 70 -7.84 3.83 8.89
N ALA A 71 -8.65 4.80 8.44
CA ALA A 71 -8.58 6.19 8.89
C ALA A 71 -8.82 6.37 10.39
N LYS A 72 -9.54 5.43 11.04
CA LYS A 72 -9.79 5.46 12.50
C LYS A 72 -8.57 5.03 13.33
N GLY A 73 -7.55 4.46 12.71
CA GLY A 73 -6.29 4.12 13.39
C GLY A 73 -5.49 5.37 13.76
N SER A 74 -4.56 5.23 14.70
CA SER A 74 -3.60 6.31 15.02
C SER A 74 -2.79 6.68 13.77
N PHE A 75 -2.80 7.97 13.42
CA PHE A 75 -2.22 8.48 12.18
C PHE A 75 -2.79 7.85 10.90
N GLY A 76 -3.96 7.20 10.98
CA GLY A 76 -4.50 6.38 9.90
C GLY A 76 -4.86 7.18 8.65
N ASP A 77 -5.39 8.38 8.84
CA ASP A 77 -5.66 9.36 7.78
C ASP A 77 -4.37 9.81 7.05
N VAL A 78 -3.35 10.19 7.80
CA VAL A 78 -2.04 10.60 7.27
C VAL A 78 -1.36 9.43 6.55
N LEU A 79 -1.43 8.22 7.11
CA LEU A 79 -0.86 7.02 6.50
C LEU A 79 -1.60 6.68 5.20
N LEU A 80 -2.94 6.67 5.18
CA LEU A 80 -3.73 6.46 3.96
C LEU A 80 -3.34 7.46 2.86
N TYR A 81 -3.29 8.75 3.20
CA TYR A 81 -2.89 9.79 2.26
C TYR A 81 -1.48 9.56 1.72
N THR A 82 -0.52 9.31 2.61
CA THR A 82 0.89 9.10 2.25
C THR A 82 1.05 7.90 1.31
N ILE A 83 0.37 6.79 1.61
CA ILE A 83 0.40 5.57 0.79
C ILE A 83 -0.22 5.82 -0.58
N GLY A 84 -1.37 6.51 -0.62
CA GLY A 84 -2.03 6.90 -1.87
C GLY A 84 -1.11 7.72 -2.76
N CYS A 85 -0.49 8.77 -2.21
CA CYS A 85 0.47 9.60 -2.94
C CYS A 85 1.68 8.80 -3.46
N ALA A 86 2.19 7.84 -2.66
CA ALA A 86 3.29 6.99 -3.10
C ALA A 86 2.90 6.15 -4.32
N TYR A 87 1.70 5.55 -4.33
CA TYR A 87 1.23 4.76 -5.46
C TYR A 87 0.96 5.59 -6.70
N GLU A 88 0.37 6.77 -6.56
CA GLU A 88 0.20 7.67 -7.70
C GLU A 88 1.53 8.14 -8.26
N GLY A 89 2.49 8.49 -7.41
CA GLY A 89 3.84 8.86 -7.84
C GLY A 89 4.49 7.75 -8.66
N LYS A 90 4.35 6.49 -8.21
CA LYS A 90 4.84 5.32 -8.96
C LYS A 90 4.05 5.04 -10.24
N ALA A 91 2.74 5.23 -10.23
CA ALA A 91 1.94 5.11 -11.44
C ALA A 91 2.34 6.18 -12.47
N ALA A 92 2.54 7.43 -12.06
CA ALA A 92 3.01 8.51 -12.92
C ALA A 92 4.42 8.24 -13.47
N GLU A 93 5.35 7.74 -12.64
CA GLU A 93 6.69 7.35 -13.09
C GLU A 93 6.64 6.23 -14.15
N TYR A 94 5.71 5.28 -13.99
CA TYR A 94 5.55 4.15 -14.92
C TYR A 94 4.84 4.54 -16.22
N PHE A 95 3.78 5.35 -16.14
CA PHE A 95 2.92 5.70 -17.29
C PHE A 95 3.30 7.04 -17.95
N GLY A 96 4.14 7.88 -17.34
CA GLY A 96 4.44 9.25 -17.79
C GLY A 96 3.31 10.24 -17.48
N ASP A 97 3.09 11.24 -18.35
CA ASP A 97 1.95 12.20 -18.33
C ASP A 97 0.59 11.53 -18.65
N GLY A 98 0.41 10.30 -18.18
CA GLY A 98 -0.79 9.50 -18.40
C GLY A 98 -2.03 10.01 -17.66
N PRO A 99 -3.18 9.32 -17.77
CA PRO A 99 -4.49 9.79 -17.32
C PRO A 99 -4.65 9.92 -15.79
N PHE A 100 -3.61 9.61 -15.01
CA PHE A 100 -3.67 9.59 -13.55
C PHE A 100 -3.28 10.97 -12.98
N ALA A 101 -4.27 11.86 -12.86
CA ALA A 101 -4.08 13.11 -12.10
C ALA A 101 -3.83 12.79 -10.60
N PRO A 102 -2.83 13.40 -9.94
CA PRO A 102 -2.53 13.17 -8.53
C PRO A 102 -3.71 13.48 -7.58
N LEU A 103 -3.80 12.77 -6.45
CA LEU A 103 -4.77 12.92 -5.36
C LEU A 103 -4.77 14.34 -4.83
N SER A 104 -3.59 14.98 -4.71
CA SER A 104 -3.48 16.39 -4.32
C SER A 104 -4.29 17.31 -5.26
N THR A 105 -4.30 17.00 -6.55
CA THR A 105 -5.02 17.75 -7.58
C THR A 105 -6.51 17.43 -7.60
N ARG A 106 -6.91 16.21 -7.19
CA ARG A 106 -8.31 15.78 -7.10
C ARG A 106 -8.99 16.29 -5.82
N LEU A 107 -8.28 16.27 -4.69
CA LEU A 107 -8.77 16.75 -3.39
C LEU A 107 -8.89 18.28 -3.34
N ALA A 108 -8.06 19.02 -4.09
CA ALA A 108 -8.20 20.47 -4.23
C ALA A 108 -9.46 20.91 -5.01
N LYS A 109 -10.20 19.97 -5.59
CA LYS A 109 -11.44 20.23 -6.36
C LYS A 109 -12.73 19.80 -5.61
N LEU A 110 -12.59 19.29 -4.38
CA LEU A 110 -13.70 19.00 -3.46
C LEU A 110 -13.86 20.15 -2.46
#